data_AF-A0AA51LWH4-F1
#
_entry.id   AF-A0AA51LWH4-F1
#
_cell.length_a   1.000
_cell.length_b   1.000
_cell.length_c   1.000
_cell.angle_alpha   90.00
_cell.angle_beta   90.00
_cell.angle_gamma   90.00
#
_symmetry.space_group_name_H-M   'P 1'
#
loop_
_entity.id
_entity.type
_entity.pdbx_description
1 polymer ?
#
loop_
_entity_poly.entity_id
_entity_poly.type
_entity_poly.pdbx_seq_one_letter_code
_entity_poly.pdbx_strand_id
1 'polypeptide(L)'
;MPERSHADTSPGWLGFGVVNTAVVLTVSVAAWYLLADPQFSPFDLYPLPFNALLFWALLFVVWAGFNLEFWGFDRLRQPWRGLVFLGATSVFAVVVTYVLASGIGHLYPDYAADRPDGLGYFTGALFVLFGFSTWVLVVLNWGHWPWTDLGLKQPWVGACEIVTLLVPTALLYFVLGVPAVSETVREGTALLDVDTLLGWYYSIIVAIVLTGQTLENWPWRLAGSRMRVALVSTIGNIALGTVLFVALRAVCAVLVGSGTAADPGFPLDQFPAQLGVCWVAWMILWANAFGNKPTAAGAVANLVSRAAITFALAVTTFVLYYYVVAEIVLHEPAVADGLHGNALGFMDLFALVTLLYVVGFESFGIRRPAVPAPEDRAVAHP
;
A
#
# COMPACT_ATOMS: atom_id res chain seq x y z
N MET A 1 -17.57 52.92 2.06
CA MET A 1 -17.51 51.69 1.24
C MET A 1 -16.82 50.63 2.08
N PRO A 2 -17.52 49.59 2.54
CA PRO A 2 -16.85 48.51 3.25
C PRO A 2 -16.03 47.73 2.24
N GLU A 3 -14.72 47.63 2.49
CA GLU A 3 -13.83 46.70 1.80
C GLU A 3 -14.45 45.31 1.85
N ARG A 4 -14.72 44.75 0.66
CA ARG A 4 -14.99 43.32 0.53
C ARG A 4 -13.75 42.62 1.06
N SER A 5 -13.84 42.05 2.25
CA SER A 5 -12.87 41.08 2.71
C SER A 5 -12.69 40.07 1.58
N HIS A 6 -11.45 39.85 1.16
CA HIS A 6 -11.13 38.75 0.26
C HIS A 6 -11.71 37.50 0.92
N ALA A 7 -12.80 36.99 0.35
CA ALA A 7 -13.42 35.75 0.78
C ALA A 7 -12.32 34.70 0.90
N ASP A 8 -12.32 33.98 2.02
CA ASP A 8 -11.39 32.88 2.32
C ASP A 8 -11.42 31.87 1.16
N THR A 9 -10.52 32.01 0.20
CA THR A 9 -10.40 31.12 -0.96
C THR A 9 -9.62 29.85 -0.64
N SER A 10 -9.59 29.41 0.62
CA SER A 10 -9.03 28.10 0.94
C SER A 10 -9.96 27.02 0.37
N PRO A 11 -9.45 26.08 -0.45
CA PRO A 11 -10.28 24.99 -0.95
C PRO A 11 -10.81 24.19 0.24
N GLY A 12 -12.10 23.84 0.20
CA GLY A 12 -12.67 22.87 1.14
C GLY A 12 -11.94 21.53 1.04
N TRP A 13 -12.08 20.68 2.06
CA TRP A 13 -11.40 19.37 2.11
C TRP A 13 -11.59 18.53 0.85
N LEU A 14 -12.77 18.59 0.22
CA LEU A 14 -13.08 17.88 -1.02
C LEU A 14 -12.25 18.43 -2.18
N GLY A 15 -12.15 19.76 -2.31
CA GLY A 15 -11.35 20.40 -3.35
C GLY A 15 -9.86 20.09 -3.19
N PHE A 16 -9.35 20.13 -1.95
CA PHE A 16 -7.97 19.73 -1.67
C PHE A 16 -7.71 18.26 -2.02
N GLY A 17 -8.62 17.36 -1.66
CA GLY A 17 -8.54 15.95 -2.00
C GLY A 17 -8.53 15.71 -3.51
N VAL A 18 -9.47 16.31 -4.24
CA VAL A 18 -9.58 16.17 -5.71
C VAL A 18 -8.33 16.69 -6.43
N VAL A 19 -7.77 17.84 -6.02
CA VAL A 19 -6.54 18.37 -6.64
C VAL A 19 -5.36 17.43 -6.36
N ASN A 20 -5.23 16.90 -5.14
CA ASN A 20 -4.20 15.90 -4.85
C ASN A 20 -4.39 14.62 -5.69
N THR A 21 -5.61 14.11 -5.82
CA THR A 21 -5.91 12.95 -6.68
C THR A 21 -5.48 13.22 -8.13
N ALA A 22 -5.78 14.41 -8.67
CA ALA A 22 -5.39 14.77 -10.03
C ALA A 22 -3.87 14.83 -10.20
N VAL A 23 -3.14 15.42 -9.25
CA VAL A 23 -1.66 15.45 -9.28
C VAL A 23 -1.08 14.05 -9.18
N VAL A 24 -1.54 13.25 -8.21
CA VAL A 24 -1.08 11.86 -8.02
C VAL A 24 -1.32 11.05 -9.29
N LEU A 25 -2.53 11.11 -9.87
CA LEU A 25 -2.87 10.39 -11.08
C LEU A 25 -1.97 10.83 -12.25
N THR A 26 -1.82 12.13 -12.46
CA THR A 26 -1.00 12.68 -13.56
C THR A 26 0.47 12.25 -13.43
N VAL A 27 1.03 12.35 -12.23
CA VAL A 27 2.41 11.94 -11.96
C VAL A 27 2.58 10.42 -12.09
N SER A 28 1.60 9.63 -11.67
CA SER A 28 1.63 8.17 -11.80
C SER A 28 1.60 7.73 -13.27
N VAL A 29 0.72 8.33 -14.09
CA VAL A 29 0.68 8.05 -15.54
C VAL A 29 1.98 8.49 -16.22
N ALA A 30 2.49 9.69 -15.89
CA ALA A 30 3.76 10.16 -16.44
C ALA A 30 4.94 9.25 -16.05
N ALA A 31 4.98 8.79 -14.80
CA ALA A 31 6.00 7.86 -14.32
C ALA A 31 5.86 6.48 -14.99
N TRP A 32 4.63 6.00 -15.20
CA TRP A 32 4.36 4.78 -15.95
C TRP A 32 4.90 4.89 -17.38
N TYR A 33 4.56 5.95 -18.11
CA TYR A 33 4.99 6.16 -19.49
C TYR A 33 6.51 6.27 -19.61
N LEU A 34 7.16 6.83 -18.58
CA LEU A 34 8.61 6.95 -18.56
C LEU A 34 9.31 5.64 -18.21
N LEU A 35 8.73 4.79 -17.36
CA LEU A 35 9.47 3.69 -16.71
C LEU A 35 8.96 2.28 -17.04
N ALA A 36 7.66 2.12 -17.30
CA ALA A 36 6.98 0.83 -17.26
C ALA A 36 6.02 0.59 -18.42
N ASP A 37 5.66 1.59 -19.21
CA ASP A 37 4.71 1.42 -20.31
C ASP A 37 5.30 0.51 -21.42
N PRO A 38 4.64 -0.59 -21.79
CA PRO A 38 5.16 -1.54 -22.79
C PRO A 38 5.34 -0.96 -24.19
N GLN A 39 4.68 0.15 -24.53
CA GLN A 39 4.72 0.76 -25.86
C GLN A 39 5.60 2.01 -25.92
N PHE A 40 5.54 2.83 -24.87
CA PHE A 40 6.15 4.15 -24.86
C PHE A 40 7.40 4.28 -23.99
N SER A 41 7.60 3.38 -23.01
CA SER A 41 8.75 3.47 -22.13
C SER A 41 10.04 3.27 -22.93
N PRO A 42 11.05 4.16 -22.78
CA PRO A 42 12.37 3.92 -23.33
C PRO A 42 13.13 2.82 -22.55
N PHE A 43 12.61 2.40 -21.39
CA PHE A 43 13.18 1.36 -20.56
C PHE A 43 12.25 0.13 -20.60
N ASP A 44 12.78 -0.99 -21.10
CA ASP A 44 12.09 -2.28 -21.18
C ASP A 44 12.04 -2.94 -19.79
N LEU A 45 11.21 -2.38 -18.88
CA LEU A 45 11.14 -2.80 -17.48
C LEU A 45 9.81 -3.46 -17.10
N TYR A 46 8.88 -3.60 -18.05
CA TYR A 46 7.57 -4.18 -17.81
C TYR A 46 7.57 -5.71 -17.91
N PRO A 47 6.84 -6.42 -17.02
CA PRO A 47 6.38 -5.96 -15.71
C PRO A 47 7.52 -5.96 -14.68
N LEU A 48 8.60 -6.68 -14.97
CA LEU A 48 9.79 -6.82 -14.16
C LEU A 48 11.01 -6.35 -14.96
N PRO A 49 11.97 -5.64 -14.33
CA PRO A 49 12.12 -5.45 -12.88
C PRO A 49 11.33 -4.27 -12.28
N PHE A 50 10.49 -3.56 -13.03
CA PHE A 50 9.77 -2.39 -12.55
C PHE A 50 8.98 -2.66 -11.26
N ASN A 51 8.14 -3.70 -11.23
CA ASN A 51 7.35 -4.04 -10.04
C ASN A 51 8.22 -4.37 -8.83
N ALA A 52 9.39 -5.00 -9.02
CA ALA A 52 10.30 -5.27 -7.92
C ALA A 52 10.88 -3.98 -7.32
N LEU A 53 11.29 -3.03 -8.16
CA LEU A 53 11.72 -1.70 -7.73
C LEU A 53 10.61 -0.99 -6.96
N LEU A 54 9.39 -1.05 -7.48
CA LEU A 54 8.22 -0.43 -6.87
C LEU A 54 7.93 -0.98 -5.47
N PHE A 55 7.98 -2.30 -5.30
CA PHE A 55 7.75 -2.93 -3.99
C PHE A 55 8.83 -2.52 -2.99
N TRP A 56 10.11 -2.55 -3.36
CA TRP A 56 11.18 -2.09 -2.47
C TRP A 56 11.11 -0.60 -2.14
N ALA A 57 10.64 0.24 -3.07
CA ALA A 57 10.36 1.65 -2.82
C ALA A 57 9.25 1.83 -1.78
N LEU A 58 8.14 1.11 -1.92
CA LEU A 58 7.06 1.12 -0.92
C LEU A 58 7.55 0.68 0.46
N LEU A 59 8.37 -0.37 0.52
CA LEU A 59 8.94 -0.84 1.78
C LEU A 59 9.81 0.22 2.47
N PHE A 60 10.65 0.91 1.69
CA PHE A 60 11.43 2.02 2.22
C PHE A 60 10.54 3.12 2.79
N VAL A 61 9.45 3.47 2.10
CA VAL A 61 8.49 4.46 2.58
C VAL A 61 7.83 4.00 3.89
N VAL A 62 7.51 2.71 4.04
CA VAL A 62 7.02 2.15 5.32
C VAL A 62 8.07 2.33 6.42
N TRP A 63 9.32 1.94 6.20
CA TRP A 63 10.37 2.08 7.21
C TRP A 63 10.65 3.54 7.58
N ALA A 64 10.90 4.38 6.59
CA ALA A 64 11.29 5.77 6.80
C ALA A 64 10.12 6.65 7.23
N GLY A 65 8.94 6.45 6.63
CA GLY A 65 7.77 7.28 6.86
C GLY A 65 6.91 6.81 8.05
N PHE A 66 6.77 5.50 8.27
CA PHE A 66 5.87 4.96 9.29
C PHE A 66 6.64 4.51 10.53
N ASN A 67 7.60 3.59 10.40
CA ASN A 67 8.34 3.09 11.56
C ASN A 67 9.22 4.16 12.19
N LEU A 68 9.97 4.90 11.36
CA LEU A 68 10.87 5.97 11.80
C LEU A 68 10.21 7.36 11.87
N GLU A 69 8.92 7.48 11.51
CA GLU A 69 8.16 8.75 11.51
C GLU A 69 8.88 9.93 10.84
N PHE A 70 9.50 9.69 9.67
CA PHE A 70 10.28 10.68 8.92
C PHE A 70 11.47 11.27 9.68
N TRP A 71 11.98 10.59 10.73
CA TRP A 71 13.11 11.09 11.49
C TRP A 71 14.30 11.42 10.57
N GLY A 72 14.76 12.67 10.64
CA GLY A 72 15.84 13.19 9.81
C GLY A 72 15.35 13.91 8.55
N PHE A 73 14.24 13.47 7.96
CA PHE A 73 13.58 14.17 6.83
C PHE A 73 12.70 15.33 7.33
N ASP A 74 12.10 15.18 8.51
CA ASP A 74 11.24 16.17 9.19
C ASP A 74 11.91 17.53 9.45
N ARG A 75 13.25 17.56 9.51
CA ARG A 75 14.04 18.78 9.70
C ARG A 75 14.21 19.61 8.43
N LEU A 76 13.90 19.04 7.27
CA LEU A 76 14.06 19.70 5.99
C LEU A 76 12.80 20.50 5.63
N ARG A 77 12.99 21.68 5.05
CA ARG A 77 11.87 22.48 4.52
C ARG A 77 11.46 21.95 3.15
N GLN A 78 10.21 22.13 2.77
CA GLN A 78 9.78 21.85 1.39
C GLN A 78 10.45 22.82 0.40
N PRO A 79 10.83 22.37 -0.81
CA PRO A 79 10.62 21.01 -1.36
C PRO A 79 11.72 19.99 -1.01
N TRP A 80 12.75 20.38 -0.24
CA TRP A 80 13.91 19.54 0.04
C TRP A 80 13.58 18.26 0.80
N ARG A 81 12.62 18.30 1.73
CA ARG A 81 12.13 17.10 2.42
C ARG A 81 11.66 16.06 1.41
N GLY A 82 10.74 16.44 0.52
CA GLY A 82 10.22 15.55 -0.51
C GLY A 82 11.28 15.07 -1.50
N LEU A 83 12.19 15.96 -1.94
CA LEU A 83 13.26 15.59 -2.88
C LEU A 83 14.25 14.59 -2.27
N VAL A 84 14.69 14.81 -1.03
CA VAL A 84 15.62 13.90 -0.34
C VAL A 84 14.93 12.58 -0.03
N PHE A 85 13.65 12.61 0.35
CA PHE A 85 12.86 11.40 0.59
C PHE A 85 12.65 10.58 -0.68
N LEU A 86 12.28 11.22 -1.80
CA LEU A 86 12.18 10.59 -3.12
C LEU A 86 13.53 9.99 -3.53
N GLY A 87 14.61 10.76 -3.44
CA GLY A 87 15.95 10.30 -3.81
C GLY A 87 16.40 9.08 -2.99
N ALA A 88 16.21 9.12 -1.66
CA ALA A 88 16.52 7.99 -0.80
C ALA A 88 15.68 6.75 -1.13
N THR A 89 14.39 6.94 -1.41
CA THR A 89 13.47 5.86 -1.81
C THR A 89 13.92 5.21 -3.11
N SER A 90 14.22 6.01 -4.14
CA SER A 90 14.67 5.51 -5.44
C SER A 90 16.01 4.79 -5.37
N VAL A 91 16.99 5.37 -4.66
CA VAL A 91 18.32 4.75 -4.48
C VAL A 91 18.19 3.42 -3.74
N PHE A 92 17.41 3.38 -2.65
CA PHE A 92 17.19 2.15 -1.90
C PHE A 92 16.57 1.05 -2.76
N ALA A 93 15.49 1.37 -3.49
CA ALA A 93 14.81 0.42 -4.36
C ALA A 93 15.76 -0.18 -5.42
N VAL A 94 16.54 0.66 -6.10
CA VAL A 94 17.51 0.22 -7.11
C VAL A 94 18.60 -0.64 -6.50
N VAL A 95 19.19 -0.20 -5.38
CA VAL A 95 20.29 -0.93 -4.72
C VAL A 95 19.83 -2.28 -4.22
N VAL A 96 18.68 -2.38 -3.55
CA VAL A 96 18.20 -3.66 -3.00
C VAL A 96 17.81 -4.63 -4.12
N THR A 97 17.08 -4.16 -5.14
CA THR A 97 16.75 -4.99 -6.30
C THR A 97 18.01 -5.50 -7.00
N TYR A 98 19.02 -4.65 -7.19
CA TYR A 98 20.30 -5.05 -7.78
C TYR A 98 21.06 -6.06 -6.89
N VAL A 99 21.17 -5.80 -5.59
CA VAL A 99 21.87 -6.68 -4.64
C VAL A 99 21.19 -8.05 -4.57
N LEU A 100 19.85 -8.11 -4.59
CA LEU A 100 19.12 -9.37 -4.60
C LEU A 100 19.32 -10.11 -5.93
N ALA A 101 19.06 -9.44 -7.05
CA ALA A 101 19.02 -10.10 -8.35
C ALA A 101 20.40 -10.46 -8.90
N SER A 102 21.39 -9.59 -8.70
CA SER A 102 22.76 -9.78 -9.21
C SER A 102 23.73 -10.29 -8.12
N GLY A 103 23.56 -9.85 -6.87
CA GLY A 103 24.44 -10.27 -5.76
C GLY A 103 24.04 -11.63 -5.20
N ILE A 104 22.86 -11.70 -4.58
CA ILE A 104 22.31 -12.93 -3.99
C ILE A 104 21.95 -13.93 -5.08
N GLY A 105 21.43 -13.48 -6.22
CA GLY A 105 21.16 -14.32 -7.39
C GLY A 105 22.37 -15.12 -7.90
N HIS A 106 23.59 -14.61 -7.69
CA HIS A 106 24.81 -15.35 -8.02
C HIS A 106 25.07 -16.55 -7.10
N LEU A 107 24.58 -16.48 -5.85
CA LEU A 107 24.74 -17.52 -4.83
C LEU A 107 23.53 -18.45 -4.77
N TYR A 108 22.34 -17.91 -5.00
CA TYR A 108 21.04 -18.59 -4.93
C TYR A 108 20.26 -18.33 -6.22
N PRO A 109 20.23 -19.30 -7.15
CA PRO A 109 19.63 -19.14 -8.48
C PRO A 109 18.17 -18.67 -8.47
N ASP A 110 17.42 -18.97 -7.41
CA ASP A 110 16.02 -18.53 -7.26
C ASP A 110 15.84 -17.00 -7.37
N TYR A 111 16.87 -16.22 -7.07
CA TYR A 111 16.86 -14.75 -7.16
C TYR A 111 17.49 -14.22 -8.45
N ALA A 112 18.05 -15.07 -9.31
CA ALA A 112 18.85 -14.63 -10.43
C ALA A 112 18.03 -13.83 -11.46
N ALA A 113 18.62 -12.72 -11.93
CA ALA A 113 17.98 -11.80 -12.87
C ALA A 113 17.62 -12.42 -14.22
N ASP A 114 18.26 -13.53 -14.60
CA ASP A 114 18.08 -14.26 -15.86
C ASP A 114 16.98 -15.32 -15.80
N ARG A 115 16.31 -15.48 -14.65
CA ARG A 115 15.14 -16.36 -14.55
C ARG A 115 14.04 -15.90 -15.52
N PRO A 116 13.34 -16.85 -16.18
CA PRO A 116 12.26 -16.56 -17.11
C PRO A 116 11.24 -15.59 -16.51
N ASP A 117 10.73 -14.69 -17.36
CA ASP A 117 9.71 -13.70 -17.03
C ASP A 117 10.05 -12.80 -15.83
N GLY A 118 11.33 -12.70 -15.47
CA GLY A 118 11.81 -11.90 -14.35
C GLY A 118 11.57 -12.53 -12.97
N LEU A 119 11.28 -13.83 -12.87
CA LEU A 119 10.94 -14.52 -11.61
C LEU A 119 11.97 -14.35 -10.48
N GLY A 120 13.24 -14.12 -10.78
CA GLY A 120 14.25 -13.80 -9.77
C GLY A 120 14.00 -12.47 -9.06
N TYR A 121 13.62 -11.45 -9.84
CA TYR A 121 13.19 -10.16 -9.29
C TYR A 121 11.93 -10.31 -8.44
N PHE A 122 10.95 -11.08 -8.93
CA PHE A 122 9.72 -11.36 -8.20
C PHE A 122 9.98 -12.11 -6.89
N THR A 123 10.87 -13.10 -6.90
CA THR A 123 11.26 -13.87 -5.70
C THR A 123 11.80 -12.96 -4.62
N GLY A 124 12.71 -12.03 -4.97
CA GLY A 124 13.21 -11.02 -4.04
C GLY A 124 12.11 -10.06 -3.58
N ALA A 125 11.28 -9.58 -4.50
CA ALA A 125 10.24 -8.60 -4.20
C ALA A 125 9.08 -9.19 -3.37
N LEU A 126 8.84 -10.51 -3.43
CA LEU A 126 7.81 -11.19 -2.64
C LEU A 126 8.06 -11.07 -1.13
N PHE A 127 9.32 -10.87 -0.71
CA PHE A 127 9.65 -10.52 0.68
C PHE A 127 8.91 -9.27 1.17
N VAL A 128 8.74 -8.27 0.28
CA VAL A 128 8.08 -7.00 0.59
C VAL A 128 6.62 -7.23 0.99
N LEU A 129 5.92 -8.19 0.40
CA LEU A 129 4.53 -8.49 0.75
C LEU A 129 4.40 -8.82 2.24
N PHE A 130 5.28 -9.71 2.74
CA PHE A 130 5.35 -10.06 4.16
C PHE A 130 5.80 -8.87 5.01
N GLY A 131 6.81 -8.15 4.55
CA GLY A 131 7.35 -6.99 5.24
C GLY A 131 6.33 -5.88 5.44
N PHE A 132 5.60 -5.54 4.38
CA PHE A 132 4.55 -4.55 4.43
C PHE A 132 3.53 -4.91 5.50
N SER A 133 3.08 -6.16 5.57
CA SER A 133 2.12 -6.58 6.59
C SER A 133 2.67 -6.41 8.02
N THR A 134 3.89 -6.85 8.32
CA THR A 134 4.43 -6.86 9.69
C THR A 134 4.78 -5.45 10.15
N TRP A 135 5.45 -4.65 9.31
CA TRP A 135 5.86 -3.29 9.64
C TRP A 135 4.71 -2.29 9.60
N VAL A 136 3.67 -2.49 8.78
CA VAL A 136 2.47 -1.65 8.84
C VAL A 136 1.58 -2.05 10.02
N LEU A 137 1.43 -3.34 10.33
CA LEU A 137 0.65 -3.82 11.49
C LEU A 137 1.16 -3.20 12.80
N VAL A 138 2.48 -3.17 13.00
CA VAL A 138 3.04 -2.66 14.25
C VAL A 138 2.80 -1.17 14.44
N VAL A 139 2.82 -0.40 13.35
CA VAL A 139 2.55 1.04 13.41
C VAL A 139 1.04 1.29 13.57
N LEU A 140 0.23 0.74 12.67
CA LEU A 140 -1.20 1.09 12.60
C LEU A 140 -2.05 0.40 13.67
N ASN A 141 -1.73 -0.83 14.04
CA ASN A 141 -2.58 -1.62 14.93
C ASN A 141 -1.98 -1.79 16.32
N TRP A 142 -0.65 -1.94 16.45
CA TRP A 142 0.00 -2.04 17.76
C TRP A 142 0.31 -0.66 18.35
N GLY A 143 0.40 0.39 17.52
CA GLY A 143 0.75 1.73 17.96
C GLY A 143 2.17 1.81 18.52
N HIS A 144 3.12 1.15 17.84
CA HIS A 144 4.53 1.07 18.23
C HIS A 144 4.81 0.33 19.55
N TRP A 145 3.86 -0.46 20.04
CA TRP A 145 4.06 -1.35 21.17
C TRP A 145 5.03 -2.49 20.79
N PRO A 146 5.94 -2.96 21.67
CA PRO A 146 6.11 -2.57 23.08
C PRO A 146 7.09 -1.42 23.32
N TRP A 147 7.77 -0.91 22.29
CA TRP A 147 8.89 0.01 22.47
C TRP A 147 8.50 1.35 23.09
N THR A 148 7.30 1.85 22.78
CA THR A 148 6.78 3.07 23.41
C THR A 148 6.47 2.88 24.90
N ASP A 149 6.04 1.69 25.31
CA ASP A 149 5.81 1.37 26.73
C ASP A 149 7.13 1.19 27.50
N LEU A 150 8.21 0.83 26.79
CA LEU A 150 9.58 0.81 27.34
C LEU A 150 10.21 2.22 27.42
N GLY A 151 9.48 3.27 27.03
CA GLY A 151 9.94 4.66 27.08
C GLY A 151 10.91 5.05 25.96
N LEU A 152 11.06 4.22 24.92
CA LEU A 152 11.85 4.56 23.75
C LEU A 152 11.16 5.67 22.94
N LYS A 153 11.97 6.45 22.22
CA LYS A 153 11.53 7.52 21.32
C LYS A 153 12.14 7.31 19.93
N GLN A 154 11.59 7.98 18.91
CA GLN A 154 12.20 7.99 17.59
C GLN A 154 13.65 8.53 17.65
N PRO A 155 14.61 7.92 16.92
CA PRO A 155 14.43 6.88 15.91
C PRO A 155 14.48 5.44 16.46
N TRP A 156 14.68 5.26 17.77
CA TRP A 156 14.93 3.94 18.35
C TRP A 156 13.71 3.03 18.33
N VAL A 157 12.50 3.60 18.44
CA VAL A 157 11.24 2.85 18.26
C VAL A 157 11.21 2.20 16.88
N GLY A 158 11.34 2.99 15.81
CA GLY A 158 11.36 2.47 14.44
C GLY A 158 12.53 1.53 14.16
N ALA A 159 13.73 1.82 14.67
CA ALA A 159 14.87 0.93 14.51
C ALA A 159 14.63 -0.45 15.15
N CYS A 160 14.03 -0.49 16.35
CA CYS A 160 13.70 -1.75 16.99
C CYS A 160 12.57 -2.49 16.28
N GLU A 161 11.56 -1.79 15.73
CA GLU A 161 10.53 -2.38 14.88
C GLU A 161 11.12 -3.06 13.65
N ILE A 162 12.00 -2.34 12.93
CA ILE A 162 12.65 -2.83 11.71
C ILE A 162 13.44 -4.10 12.01
N VAL A 163 14.31 -4.07 13.02
CA VAL A 163 15.19 -5.19 13.36
C VAL A 163 14.40 -6.38 13.93
N THR A 164 13.47 -6.14 14.86
CA THR A 164 12.75 -7.23 15.53
C THR A 164 11.79 -7.94 14.58
N LEU A 165 11.07 -7.18 13.74
CA LEU A 165 10.09 -7.73 12.82
C LEU A 165 10.71 -8.31 11.54
N LEU A 166 12.01 -8.09 11.30
CA LEU A 166 12.75 -8.80 10.26
C LEU A 166 12.64 -10.31 10.43
N VAL A 167 12.71 -10.81 11.67
CA VAL A 167 12.66 -12.24 12.00
C VAL A 167 11.33 -12.89 11.60
N PRO A 168 10.14 -12.44 12.08
CA PRO A 168 8.87 -13.02 11.64
C PRO A 168 8.62 -12.79 10.15
N THR A 169 9.07 -11.68 9.57
CA THR A 169 8.95 -11.43 8.12
C THR A 169 9.74 -12.46 7.31
N ALA A 170 11.01 -12.69 7.68
CA ALA A 170 11.85 -13.70 7.06
C ALA A 170 11.25 -15.11 7.23
N LEU A 171 10.73 -15.44 8.41
CA LEU A 171 10.06 -16.72 8.64
C LEU A 171 8.86 -16.91 7.71
N LEU A 172 7.98 -15.91 7.60
CA LEU A 172 6.83 -15.96 6.70
C LEU A 172 7.27 -16.09 5.24
N TYR A 173 8.29 -15.34 4.84
CA TYR A 173 8.85 -15.42 3.50
C TYR A 173 9.47 -16.79 3.18
N PHE A 174 10.26 -17.37 4.08
CA PHE A 174 10.87 -18.68 3.84
C PHE A 174 9.88 -19.85 3.94
N VAL A 175 8.79 -19.71 4.70
CA VAL A 175 7.78 -20.76 4.88
C VAL A 175 6.69 -20.70 3.80
N LEU A 176 6.28 -19.50 3.40
CA LEU A 176 5.17 -19.30 2.46
C LEU A 176 5.65 -18.82 1.08
N GLY A 177 6.56 -17.84 1.04
CA GLY A 177 7.01 -17.20 -0.19
C GLY A 177 7.93 -18.07 -1.04
N VAL A 178 9.12 -18.41 -0.51
CA VAL A 178 10.15 -19.14 -1.26
C VAL A 178 9.63 -20.45 -1.83
N PRO A 179 8.91 -21.32 -1.07
CA PRO A 179 8.40 -22.57 -1.63
C PRO A 179 7.42 -22.39 -2.80
N ALA A 180 6.76 -21.24 -2.92
CA ALA A 180 5.80 -20.97 -3.99
C ALA A 180 6.49 -20.58 -5.31
N VAL A 181 7.73 -20.08 -5.29
CA VAL A 181 8.42 -19.51 -6.47
C VAL A 181 9.81 -20.10 -6.75
N SER A 182 10.31 -20.95 -5.86
CA SER A 182 11.64 -21.56 -5.94
C SER A 182 11.65 -22.75 -6.90
N GLU A 183 12.73 -22.86 -7.68
CA GLU A 183 13.05 -24.04 -8.50
C GLU A 183 13.88 -25.06 -7.72
N THR A 184 14.51 -24.63 -6.62
CA THR A 184 15.41 -25.47 -5.81
C THR A 184 14.68 -26.23 -4.71
N VAL A 185 13.48 -25.78 -4.36
CA VAL A 185 12.59 -26.43 -3.40
C VAL A 185 11.76 -27.50 -4.10
N ARG A 186 11.57 -28.66 -3.44
CA ARG A 186 10.86 -29.81 -4.02
C ARG A 186 9.43 -29.44 -4.39
N GLU A 187 8.99 -29.87 -5.58
CA GLU A 187 7.59 -29.73 -5.99
C GLU A 187 6.62 -30.29 -4.94
N GLY A 188 5.52 -29.56 -4.74
CA GLY A 188 4.46 -29.92 -3.79
C GLY A 188 4.76 -29.63 -2.32
N THR A 189 5.84 -28.91 -1.98
CA THR A 189 6.07 -28.44 -0.60
C THR A 189 5.44 -27.08 -0.31
N ALA A 190 5.05 -26.33 -1.34
CA ALA A 190 4.34 -25.06 -1.17
C ALA A 190 3.00 -25.30 -0.46
N LEU A 191 2.73 -24.52 0.59
CA LEU A 191 1.46 -24.60 1.32
C LEU A 191 0.29 -24.00 0.52
N LEU A 192 0.60 -23.01 -0.31
CA LEU A 192 -0.32 -22.32 -1.22
C LEU A 192 0.40 -22.14 -2.55
N ASP A 193 -0.32 -22.23 -3.65
CA ASP A 193 0.16 -21.73 -4.94
C ASP A 193 0.35 -20.20 -4.89
N VAL A 194 1.10 -19.66 -5.84
CA VAL A 194 1.47 -18.24 -5.87
C VAL A 194 0.23 -17.34 -5.94
N ASP A 195 -0.77 -17.69 -6.75
CA ASP A 195 -1.95 -16.86 -6.94
C ASP A 195 -2.80 -16.79 -5.68
N THR A 196 -3.06 -17.94 -5.06
CA THR A 196 -3.74 -18.03 -3.77
C THR A 196 -2.96 -17.32 -2.68
N LEU A 197 -1.63 -17.48 -2.63
CA LEU A 197 -0.78 -16.82 -1.65
C LEU A 197 -0.89 -15.29 -1.79
N LEU A 198 -0.77 -14.76 -3.00
CA LEU A 198 -0.89 -13.33 -3.27
C LEU A 198 -2.27 -12.81 -2.87
N GLY A 199 -3.35 -13.45 -3.34
CA GLY A 199 -4.71 -13.03 -3.02
C GLY A 199 -5.03 -13.08 -1.53
N TRP A 200 -4.69 -14.18 -0.87
CA TRP A 200 -4.95 -14.38 0.56
C TRP A 200 -4.14 -13.42 1.42
N TYR A 201 -2.83 -13.33 1.17
CA TYR A 201 -1.95 -12.52 2.00
C TYR A 201 -2.17 -11.03 1.79
N TYR A 202 -2.46 -10.59 0.56
CA TYR A 202 -2.84 -9.21 0.31
C TYR A 202 -4.18 -8.87 0.98
N SER A 203 -5.11 -9.83 1.11
CA SER A 203 -6.35 -9.63 1.87
C SER A 203 -6.09 -9.40 3.38
N ILE A 204 -5.03 -9.99 3.94
CA ILE A 204 -4.55 -9.66 5.30
C ILE A 204 -4.03 -8.22 5.36
N ILE A 205 -3.28 -7.77 4.34
CA ILE A 205 -2.82 -6.37 4.25
C ILE A 205 -4.02 -5.41 4.18
N VAL A 206 -5.04 -5.73 3.38
CA VAL A 206 -6.29 -4.96 3.33
C VAL A 206 -6.93 -4.90 4.71
N ALA A 207 -7.00 -6.01 5.44
CA ALA A 207 -7.53 -6.03 6.81
C ALA A 207 -6.75 -5.13 7.77
N ILE A 208 -5.41 -5.15 7.70
CA ILE A 208 -4.52 -4.32 8.50
C ILE A 208 -4.80 -2.83 8.25
N VAL A 209 -4.79 -2.41 6.98
CA VAL A 209 -5.00 -1.00 6.60
C VAL A 209 -6.43 -0.56 6.89
N LEU A 210 -7.43 -1.39 6.56
CA LEU A 210 -8.84 -1.12 6.83
C LEU A 210 -9.06 -0.90 8.33
N THR A 211 -8.60 -1.83 9.17
CA THR A 211 -8.83 -1.74 10.61
C THR A 211 -8.00 -0.65 11.26
N GLY A 212 -6.71 -0.57 10.95
CA GLY A 212 -5.78 0.36 11.59
C GLY A 212 -6.02 1.81 11.18
N GLN A 213 -6.16 2.08 9.88
CA GLN A 213 -6.26 3.44 9.35
C GLN A 213 -7.72 3.89 9.16
N THR A 214 -8.52 3.12 8.42
CA THR A 214 -9.87 3.54 8.01
C THR A 214 -10.85 3.45 9.18
N LEU A 215 -10.75 2.40 9.99
CA LEU A 215 -11.57 2.16 11.16
C LEU A 215 -10.92 2.65 12.48
N GLU A 216 -9.80 3.38 12.43
CA GLU A 216 -9.11 3.94 13.61
C GLU A 216 -8.85 2.91 14.73
N ASN A 217 -8.41 1.71 14.32
CA ASN A 217 -8.17 0.55 15.16
C ASN A 217 -9.39 0.11 15.99
N TRP A 218 -10.62 0.50 15.60
CA TRP A 218 -11.83 0.38 16.41
C TRP A 218 -12.14 -1.06 16.85
N PRO A 219 -12.10 -2.10 16.00
CA PRO A 219 -12.39 -3.46 16.46
C PRO A 219 -11.40 -3.94 17.53
N TRP A 220 -10.13 -3.54 17.40
CA TRP A 220 -9.04 -4.06 18.24
C TRP A 220 -8.86 -3.27 19.53
N ARG A 221 -9.10 -1.95 19.52
CA ARG A 221 -8.98 -1.10 20.72
C ARG A 221 -9.97 -1.47 21.83
N LEU A 222 -11.05 -2.20 21.50
CA LEU A 222 -11.99 -2.77 22.47
C LEU A 222 -11.34 -3.79 23.42
N ALA A 223 -10.16 -4.34 23.07
CA ALA A 223 -9.41 -5.25 23.93
C ALA A 223 -8.76 -4.57 25.15
N GLY A 224 -8.73 -3.23 25.19
CA GLY A 224 -8.25 -2.43 26.32
C GLY A 224 -6.75 -2.15 26.28
N SER A 225 -5.93 -2.95 26.98
CA SER A 225 -4.50 -2.67 27.11
C SER A 225 -3.74 -2.83 25.80
N ARG A 226 -2.68 -2.04 25.59
CA ARG A 226 -1.86 -2.04 24.35
C ARG A 226 -1.37 -3.43 23.95
N MET A 227 -0.88 -4.23 24.91
CA MET A 227 -0.50 -5.63 24.68
C MET A 227 -1.66 -6.49 24.15
N ARG A 228 -2.87 -6.34 24.73
CA ARG A 228 -4.06 -7.09 24.28
C ARG A 228 -4.48 -6.63 22.89
N VAL A 229 -4.43 -5.32 22.62
CA VAL A 229 -4.69 -4.76 21.29
C VAL A 229 -3.69 -5.31 20.26
N ALA A 230 -2.40 -5.36 20.57
CA ALA A 230 -1.38 -5.93 19.69
C ALA A 230 -1.65 -7.42 19.38
N LEU A 231 -1.93 -8.23 20.41
CA LEU A 231 -2.23 -9.65 20.23
C LEU A 231 -3.53 -9.87 19.42
N VAL A 232 -4.61 -9.21 19.81
CA VAL A 232 -5.93 -9.37 19.17
C VAL A 232 -5.92 -8.81 17.74
N SER A 233 -5.23 -7.71 17.48
CA SER A 233 -5.11 -7.18 16.12
C SER A 233 -4.27 -8.09 15.21
N THR A 234 -3.23 -8.73 15.73
CA THR A 234 -2.43 -9.70 14.95
C THR A 234 -3.28 -10.87 14.49
N ILE A 235 -3.94 -11.55 15.44
CA ILE A 235 -4.79 -12.72 15.13
C ILE A 235 -6.04 -12.29 14.36
N GLY A 236 -6.65 -11.18 14.76
CA GLY A 236 -7.87 -10.64 14.20
C GLY A 236 -7.70 -10.19 12.74
N ASN A 237 -6.58 -9.56 12.38
CA ASN A 237 -6.31 -9.18 11.00
C ASN A 237 -6.04 -10.40 10.10
N ILE A 238 -5.41 -11.48 10.61
CA ILE A 238 -5.26 -12.73 9.85
C ILE A 238 -6.62 -13.38 9.59
N ALA A 239 -7.46 -13.48 10.63
CA ALA A 239 -8.80 -14.05 10.52
C ALA A 239 -9.70 -13.20 9.59
N LEU A 240 -9.71 -11.87 9.78
CA LEU A 240 -10.46 -10.95 8.93
C LEU A 240 -9.93 -10.97 7.50
N GLY A 241 -8.61 -11.00 7.29
CA GLY A 241 -8.00 -11.12 5.97
C GLY A 241 -8.39 -12.40 5.25
N THR A 242 -8.50 -13.51 5.96
CA THR A 242 -8.98 -14.78 5.39
C THR A 242 -10.45 -14.69 4.98
N VAL A 243 -11.30 -14.03 5.78
CA VAL A 243 -12.70 -13.78 5.41
C VAL A 243 -12.78 -12.83 4.20
N LEU A 244 -11.95 -11.78 4.19
CA LEU A 244 -11.86 -10.84 3.08
C LEU A 244 -11.39 -11.51 1.80
N PHE A 245 -10.46 -12.46 1.86
CA PHE A 245 -10.03 -13.22 0.68
C PHE A 245 -11.22 -13.88 -0.01
N VAL A 246 -12.04 -14.63 0.74
CA VAL A 246 -13.23 -15.30 0.20
C VAL A 246 -14.25 -14.28 -0.33
N ALA A 247 -14.49 -13.20 0.41
CA ALA A 247 -15.45 -12.17 0.02
C ALA A 247 -15.01 -11.39 -1.23
N LEU A 248 -13.76 -10.93 -1.27
CA LEU A 248 -13.20 -10.21 -2.40
C LEU A 248 -13.10 -11.11 -3.64
N ARG A 249 -12.75 -12.39 -3.46
CA ARG A 249 -12.76 -13.37 -4.56
C ARG A 249 -14.16 -13.51 -5.16
N ALA A 250 -15.19 -13.62 -4.33
CA ALA A 250 -16.58 -13.68 -4.80
C ALA A 250 -16.98 -12.39 -5.53
N VAL A 251 -16.59 -11.22 -5.02
CA VAL A 251 -16.80 -9.94 -5.71
C VAL A 251 -16.08 -9.92 -7.05
N CYS A 252 -14.81 -10.31 -7.11
CA CYS A 252 -14.02 -10.36 -8.34
C CYS A 252 -14.66 -11.29 -9.36
N ALA A 253 -15.12 -12.48 -8.96
CA ALA A 253 -15.82 -13.42 -9.85
C ALA A 253 -17.06 -12.80 -10.51
N VAL A 254 -17.79 -11.95 -9.78
CA VAL A 254 -18.93 -11.19 -10.32
C VAL A 254 -18.44 -10.09 -11.28
N LEU A 255 -17.39 -9.35 -10.91
CA LEU A 255 -16.89 -8.22 -11.69
C LEU A 255 -16.23 -8.63 -13.01
N VAL A 256 -15.50 -9.76 -13.03
CA VAL A 256 -14.85 -10.27 -14.25
C VAL A 256 -15.80 -11.05 -15.17
N GLY A 257 -16.98 -11.42 -14.66
CA GLY A 257 -17.97 -12.22 -15.36
C GLY A 257 -17.82 -13.72 -15.16
N SER A 258 -18.95 -14.44 -15.14
CA SER A 258 -18.99 -15.88 -14.82
C SER A 258 -18.30 -16.78 -15.85
N GLY A 259 -18.19 -16.34 -17.11
CA GLY A 259 -17.44 -17.07 -18.14
C GLY A 259 -15.95 -17.09 -17.83
N THR A 260 -15.35 -15.91 -17.69
CA THR A 260 -13.94 -15.73 -17.33
C THR A 260 -13.62 -16.36 -15.98
N ALA A 261 -14.46 -16.15 -14.96
CA ALA A 261 -14.25 -16.72 -13.64
C ALA A 261 -14.34 -18.25 -13.59
N ALA A 262 -14.97 -18.89 -14.58
CA ALA A 262 -15.06 -20.34 -14.70
C ALA A 262 -13.97 -20.95 -15.59
N ASP A 263 -13.16 -20.13 -16.25
CA ASP A 263 -12.03 -20.61 -17.05
C ASP A 263 -10.95 -21.20 -16.12
N PRO A 264 -10.59 -22.48 -16.26
CA PRO A 264 -9.55 -23.11 -15.44
C PRO A 264 -8.18 -22.44 -15.54
N GLY A 265 -7.89 -21.73 -16.63
CA GLY A 265 -6.62 -21.01 -16.83
C GLY A 265 -6.60 -19.60 -16.24
N PHE A 266 -7.74 -19.09 -15.77
CA PHE A 266 -7.83 -17.73 -15.24
C PHE A 266 -7.46 -17.67 -13.75
N PRO A 267 -6.48 -16.84 -13.33
CA PRO A 267 -5.94 -16.83 -11.97
C PRO A 267 -6.86 -16.05 -11.00
N LEU A 268 -8.12 -16.48 -10.87
CA LEU A 268 -9.14 -15.80 -10.05
C LEU A 268 -8.68 -15.64 -8.58
N ASP A 269 -7.86 -16.55 -8.07
CA ASP A 269 -7.38 -16.53 -6.69
C ASP A 269 -6.38 -15.40 -6.44
N GLN A 270 -5.77 -14.83 -7.48
CA GLN A 270 -4.91 -13.64 -7.39
C GLN A 270 -5.71 -12.33 -7.37
N PHE A 271 -6.93 -12.31 -7.93
CA PHE A 271 -7.74 -11.10 -8.09
C PHE A 271 -8.16 -10.39 -6.78
N PRO A 272 -8.30 -11.06 -5.62
CA PRO A 272 -8.41 -10.38 -4.33
C PRO A 272 -7.26 -9.40 -4.05
N ALA A 273 -6.03 -9.68 -4.50
CA ALA A 273 -4.91 -8.74 -4.40
C ALA A 273 -5.11 -7.53 -5.33
N GLN A 274 -5.64 -7.76 -6.53
CA GLN A 274 -5.89 -6.74 -7.55
C GLN A 274 -6.99 -5.75 -7.12
N LEU A 275 -8.09 -6.25 -6.56
CA LEU A 275 -9.10 -5.38 -5.95
C LEU A 275 -8.60 -4.78 -4.63
N GLY A 276 -7.83 -5.55 -3.87
CA GLY A 276 -7.23 -5.14 -2.60
C GLY A 276 -6.31 -3.93 -2.74
N VAL A 277 -5.42 -3.91 -3.73
CA VAL A 277 -4.50 -2.78 -3.98
C VAL A 277 -5.25 -1.51 -4.37
N CYS A 278 -6.30 -1.63 -5.20
CA CYS A 278 -7.20 -0.52 -5.50
C CYS A 278 -7.79 0.06 -4.21
N TRP A 279 -8.20 -0.81 -3.28
CA TRP A 279 -8.77 -0.38 -2.01
C TRP A 279 -7.75 0.25 -1.08
N VAL A 280 -6.56 -0.35 -0.93
CA VAL A 280 -5.47 0.21 -0.13
C VAL A 280 -5.04 1.58 -0.65
N ALA A 281 -4.89 1.74 -1.97
CA ALA A 281 -4.57 3.01 -2.60
C ALA A 281 -5.60 4.10 -2.24
N TRP A 282 -6.89 3.79 -2.31
CA TRP A 282 -7.94 4.72 -1.90
C TRP A 282 -7.96 4.96 -0.40
N MET A 283 -7.73 3.96 0.45
CA MET A 283 -7.64 4.17 1.90
C MET A 283 -6.50 5.14 2.25
N ILE A 284 -5.31 4.96 1.67
CA ILE A 284 -4.15 5.84 1.86
C ILE A 284 -4.47 7.26 1.38
N LEU A 285 -4.94 7.41 0.14
CA LEU A 285 -5.24 8.72 -0.42
C LEU A 285 -6.36 9.42 0.36
N TRP A 286 -7.41 8.69 0.75
CA TRP A 286 -8.54 9.24 1.49
C TRP A 286 -8.13 9.75 2.87
N ALA A 287 -7.30 8.98 3.59
CA ALA A 287 -6.79 9.38 4.88
C ALA A 287 -5.92 10.65 4.79
N ASN A 288 -5.05 10.74 3.78
CA ASN A 288 -4.03 11.79 3.68
C ASN A 288 -4.49 13.05 2.92
N ALA A 289 -5.31 12.90 1.88
CA ALA A 289 -5.74 14.00 1.01
C ALA A 289 -7.19 14.47 1.26
N PHE A 290 -8.06 13.60 1.78
CA PHE A 290 -9.47 13.96 2.06
C PHE A 290 -9.74 14.15 3.56
N GLY A 291 -8.69 14.12 4.40
CA GLY A 291 -8.79 14.29 5.85
C GLY A 291 -9.60 13.20 6.54
N ASN A 292 -9.64 12.00 5.95
CA ASN A 292 -10.40 10.84 6.41
C ASN A 292 -11.90 11.16 6.72
N LYS A 293 -12.54 12.01 5.91
CA LYS A 293 -13.95 12.38 6.08
C LYS A 293 -14.89 11.20 5.72
N PRO A 294 -16.13 11.13 6.25
CA PRO A 294 -16.76 12.06 7.17
C PRO A 294 -16.20 11.97 8.60
N THR A 295 -16.35 13.07 9.35
CA THR A 295 -16.01 13.15 10.79
C THR A 295 -17.15 13.76 11.62
N ALA A 296 -18.27 14.11 10.99
CA ALA A 296 -19.34 14.90 11.61
C ALA A 296 -20.54 14.06 12.08
N ALA A 297 -20.67 12.80 11.63
CA ALA A 297 -21.70 11.88 12.11
C ALA A 297 -21.25 11.18 13.41
N GLY A 298 -22.03 10.21 13.89
CA GLY A 298 -21.63 9.35 15.00
C GLY A 298 -20.38 8.52 14.68
N ALA A 299 -19.61 8.12 15.69
CA ALA A 299 -18.33 7.43 15.52
C ALA A 299 -18.43 6.20 14.59
N VAL A 300 -19.34 5.26 14.88
CA VAL A 300 -19.53 4.05 14.06
C VAL A 300 -19.97 4.40 12.63
N ALA A 301 -20.89 5.35 12.47
CA ALA A 301 -21.35 5.80 11.17
C ALA A 301 -20.19 6.37 10.33
N ASN A 302 -19.32 7.21 10.91
CA ASN A 302 -18.16 7.74 10.22
C ASN A 302 -17.22 6.62 9.74
N LEU A 303 -16.88 5.67 10.62
CA LEU A 303 -15.97 4.57 10.29
C LEU A 303 -16.53 3.67 9.17
N VAL A 304 -17.80 3.29 9.27
CA VAL A 304 -18.48 2.47 8.26
C VAL A 304 -18.59 3.23 6.93
N SER A 305 -18.92 4.52 6.96
CA SER A 305 -18.97 5.35 5.75
C SER A 305 -17.62 5.44 5.05
N ARG A 306 -16.51 5.62 5.78
CA ARG A 306 -15.16 5.65 5.18
C ARG A 306 -14.80 4.33 4.51
N ALA A 307 -15.09 3.21 5.17
CA ALA A 307 -14.88 1.88 4.60
C ALA A 307 -15.71 1.69 3.32
N ALA A 308 -16.99 2.05 3.35
CA ALA A 308 -17.88 1.95 2.19
C ALA A 308 -17.46 2.86 1.03
N ILE A 309 -17.07 4.12 1.30
CA ILE A 309 -16.61 5.08 0.30
C ILE A 309 -15.34 4.57 -0.38
N THR A 310 -14.32 4.21 0.42
CA THR A 310 -13.04 3.73 -0.13
C THR A 310 -13.21 2.42 -0.89
N PHE A 311 -14.09 1.52 -0.45
CA PHE A 311 -14.40 0.29 -1.17
C PHE A 311 -15.14 0.55 -2.49
N ALA A 312 -16.14 1.43 -2.50
CA ALA A 312 -16.87 1.78 -3.72
C ALA A 312 -15.95 2.42 -4.77
N LEU A 313 -15.03 3.28 -4.33
CA LEU A 313 -13.98 3.85 -5.19
C LEU A 313 -13.05 2.75 -5.70
N ALA A 314 -12.66 1.79 -4.86
CA ALA A 314 -11.83 0.64 -5.27
C ALA A 314 -12.49 -0.22 -6.34
N VAL A 315 -13.76 -0.59 -6.16
CA VAL A 315 -14.52 -1.36 -7.16
C VAL A 315 -14.62 -0.58 -8.47
N THR A 316 -14.91 0.71 -8.41
CA THR A 316 -14.98 1.58 -9.59
C THR A 316 -13.64 1.63 -10.31
N THR A 317 -12.55 1.85 -9.58
CA THR A 317 -11.18 1.85 -10.14
C THR A 317 -10.82 0.50 -10.72
N PHE A 318 -11.12 -0.61 -10.04
CA PHE A 318 -10.86 -1.96 -10.54
C PHE A 318 -11.55 -2.23 -11.88
N VAL A 319 -12.85 -1.91 -11.99
CA VAL A 319 -13.61 -2.10 -13.23
C VAL A 319 -13.07 -1.20 -14.34
N LEU A 320 -12.89 0.10 -14.06
CA LEU A 320 -12.34 1.02 -15.05
C LEU A 320 -10.91 0.62 -15.48
N TYR A 321 -10.12 0.09 -14.55
CA TYR A 321 -8.77 -0.35 -14.82
C TYR A 321 -8.76 -1.48 -15.86
N TYR A 322 -9.40 -2.61 -15.54
CA TYR A 322 -9.30 -3.82 -16.34
C TYR A 322 -10.00 -3.72 -17.71
N TYR A 323 -11.08 -2.95 -17.82
CA TYR A 323 -11.88 -2.84 -19.04
C TYR A 323 -11.54 -1.64 -19.91
N VAL A 324 -10.75 -0.68 -19.41
CA VAL A 324 -10.49 0.58 -20.14
C VAL A 324 -9.05 1.06 -19.97
N VAL A 325 -8.62 1.36 -18.74
CA VAL A 325 -7.36 2.08 -18.50
C VAL A 325 -6.15 1.21 -18.85
N ALA A 326 -6.16 -0.07 -18.48
CA ALA A 326 -5.04 -0.98 -18.71
C ALA A 326 -4.70 -1.10 -20.20
N GLU A 327 -5.71 -1.26 -21.07
CA GLU A 327 -5.51 -1.35 -22.52
C GLU A 327 -5.19 0.01 -23.15
N ILE A 328 -6.05 1.01 -22.90
CA ILE A 328 -6.05 2.26 -23.69
C ILE A 328 -5.01 3.26 -23.20
N VAL A 329 -4.75 3.28 -21.89
CA VAL A 329 -3.86 4.25 -21.26
C VAL A 329 -2.52 3.62 -20.93
N LEU A 330 -2.50 2.41 -20.36
CA LEU A 330 -1.28 1.79 -19.85
C LEU A 330 -0.64 0.78 -20.80
N HIS A 331 -1.33 0.49 -21.92
CA HIS A 331 -0.91 -0.43 -23.00
C HIS A 331 -0.51 -1.82 -22.51
N GLU A 332 -1.15 -2.26 -21.42
CA GLU A 332 -0.87 -3.55 -20.82
C GLU A 332 -1.52 -4.68 -21.63
N PRO A 333 -0.88 -5.86 -21.67
CA PRO A 333 -1.40 -7.01 -22.41
C PRO A 333 -2.71 -7.54 -21.83
N ALA A 334 -3.49 -8.22 -22.67
CA ALA A 334 -4.70 -8.92 -22.24
C ALA A 334 -4.37 -10.07 -21.28
N VAL A 335 -5.20 -10.22 -20.25
CA VAL A 335 -5.16 -11.34 -19.29
C VAL A 335 -6.32 -12.31 -19.47
N ALA A 336 -7.40 -11.85 -20.10
CA ALA A 336 -8.52 -12.65 -20.59
C ALA A 336 -9.28 -11.85 -21.65
N ASP A 337 -10.29 -12.45 -22.28
CA ASP A 337 -11.13 -11.76 -23.27
C ASP A 337 -11.77 -10.49 -22.66
N GLY A 338 -11.33 -9.33 -23.16
CA GLY A 338 -11.81 -8.02 -22.72
C GLY A 338 -11.25 -7.51 -21.38
N LEU A 339 -10.30 -8.23 -20.75
CA LEU A 339 -9.61 -7.82 -19.53
C LEU A 339 -8.12 -7.64 -19.79
N HIS A 340 -7.56 -6.52 -19.34
CA HIS A 340 -6.16 -6.18 -19.59
C HIS A 340 -5.41 -5.83 -18.30
N GLY A 341 -4.10 -6.13 -18.31
CA GLY A 341 -3.13 -5.68 -17.32
C GLY A 341 -3.20 -6.32 -15.94
N ASN A 342 -2.42 -5.73 -15.04
CA ASN A 342 -2.23 -6.19 -13.67
C ASN A 342 -2.27 -4.98 -12.72
N ALA A 343 -3.41 -4.79 -12.04
CA ALA A 343 -3.67 -3.62 -11.22
C ALA A 343 -2.62 -3.38 -10.13
N LEU A 344 -1.97 -4.42 -9.60
CA LEU A 344 -0.89 -4.30 -8.62
C LEU A 344 0.20 -3.33 -9.08
N GLY A 345 0.71 -3.47 -10.32
CA GLY A 345 1.82 -2.63 -10.79
C GLY A 345 1.48 -1.15 -10.80
N PHE A 346 0.37 -0.77 -11.47
CA PHE A 346 0.00 0.64 -11.58
C PHE A 346 -0.56 1.21 -10.26
N MET A 347 -1.35 0.45 -9.51
CA MET A 347 -1.97 0.94 -8.28
C MET A 347 -0.98 1.04 -7.12
N ASP A 348 0.04 0.20 -7.06
CA ASP A 348 1.15 0.38 -6.12
C ASP A 348 2.00 1.60 -6.50
N LEU A 349 2.18 1.90 -7.80
CA LEU A 349 2.81 3.16 -8.25
C LEU A 349 1.97 4.36 -7.81
N PHE A 350 0.66 4.29 -7.99
CA PHE A 350 -0.26 5.33 -7.51
C PHE A 350 -0.18 5.53 -5.99
N ALA A 351 -0.12 4.43 -5.21
CA ALA A 351 0.05 4.49 -3.77
C ALA A 351 1.41 5.09 -3.38
N LEU A 352 2.50 4.69 -4.06
CA LEU A 352 3.83 5.23 -3.85
C LEU A 352 3.86 6.74 -4.14
N VAL A 353 3.33 7.18 -5.28
CA VAL A 353 3.24 8.60 -5.63
C VAL A 353 2.39 9.35 -4.61
N THR A 354 1.29 8.76 -4.13
CA THR A 354 0.49 9.34 -3.04
C THR A 354 1.34 9.58 -1.79
N LEU A 355 2.10 8.58 -1.34
CA LEU A 355 2.93 8.69 -0.15
C LEU A 355 4.09 9.68 -0.35
N LEU A 356 4.73 9.67 -1.51
CA LEU A 356 5.80 10.60 -1.83
C LEU A 356 5.29 12.03 -1.92
N TYR A 357 4.21 12.28 -2.66
CA TYR A 357 3.71 13.63 -2.91
C TYR A 357 2.88 14.19 -1.75
N VAL A 358 1.86 13.45 -1.28
CA VAL A 358 0.94 13.95 -0.25
C VAL A 358 1.62 13.96 1.12
N VAL A 359 2.44 12.94 1.44
CA VAL A 359 3.09 12.82 2.75
C VAL A 359 4.52 13.37 2.72
N GLY A 360 5.35 12.98 1.75
CA GLY A 360 6.75 13.43 1.65
C GLY A 360 6.89 14.90 1.25
N PHE A 361 6.27 15.30 0.13
CA PHE A 361 6.19 16.69 -0.32
C PHE A 361 5.08 17.49 0.37
N GLU A 362 4.28 16.85 1.24
CA GLU A 362 3.27 17.57 2.03
C GLU A 362 2.21 18.30 1.18
N SER A 363 1.93 17.80 -0.03
CA SER A 363 1.12 18.45 -1.07
C SER A 363 1.69 19.82 -1.50
N PHE A 364 3.02 19.93 -1.58
CA PHE A 364 3.71 21.17 -1.95
C PHE A 364 3.12 21.79 -3.23
N GLY A 365 2.81 23.09 -3.17
CA GLY A 365 2.17 23.83 -4.25
C GLY A 365 0.63 23.90 -4.17
N ILE A 366 -0.01 23.14 -3.27
CA ILE A 366 -1.46 23.21 -3.03
C ILE A 366 -1.75 23.91 -1.70
N ARG A 367 -2.66 24.89 -1.70
CA ARG A 367 -3.11 25.53 -0.47
C ARG A 367 -3.93 24.55 0.36
N ARG A 368 -3.50 24.29 1.59
CA ARG A 368 -4.21 23.39 2.52
C ARG A 368 -5.55 24.00 2.98
N PRO A 369 -6.57 23.16 3.27
CA PRO A 369 -7.78 23.62 3.93
C PRO A 369 -7.44 24.23 5.30
N ALA A 370 -8.22 25.22 5.72
CA ALA A 370 -8.13 25.73 7.09
C ALA A 370 -8.43 24.60 8.08
N VAL A 371 -7.49 24.29 8.96
CA VAL A 371 -7.74 23.43 10.12
C VAL A 371 -8.47 24.31 11.13
N PRO A 372 -9.70 23.96 11.57
CA PRO A 372 -10.34 24.70 12.66
C PRO A 372 -9.39 24.74 13.85
N ALA A 373 -9.20 25.91 14.44
CA ALA A 373 -8.45 26.01 15.70
C ALA A 373 -9.06 24.99 16.68
N PRO A 374 -8.24 24.25 17.46
CA PRO A 374 -8.78 23.43 18.52
C PRO A 374 -9.64 24.35 19.38
N GLU A 375 -10.95 24.08 19.44
CA GLU A 375 -11.81 24.76 20.40
C GLU A 375 -11.15 24.59 21.76
N ASP A 376 -10.88 25.69 22.44
CA ASP A 376 -10.57 25.72 23.86
C ASP A 376 -11.70 24.97 24.56
N ARG A 377 -11.55 23.66 24.71
CA ARG A 377 -12.33 22.88 25.64
C ARG A 377 -11.92 23.41 26.99
N ALA A 378 -12.68 24.40 27.46
CA ALA A 378 -12.70 24.81 28.84
C ALA A 378 -12.72 23.53 29.66
N VAL A 379 -11.60 23.28 30.32
CA VAL A 379 -11.45 22.20 31.28
C VAL A 379 -12.43 22.53 32.39
N ALA A 380 -13.65 22.01 32.29
CA ALA A 380 -14.55 21.92 33.41
C ALA A 380 -14.01 20.81 34.30
N HIS A 381 -13.13 21.18 35.23
CA HIS A 381 -12.88 20.38 36.43
C HIS A 381 -14.21 20.12 37.14
N PRO A 382 -14.46 18.87 37.52
CA PRO A 382 -14.43 18.56 38.95
C PRO A 382 -13.21 17.74 39.35
#